data_AF-J2ZRA2-F1
#
_entry.id   AF-J2ZRA2-F1
#
_cell.length_a   1.000
_cell.length_b   1.000
_cell.length_c   1.000
_cell.angle_alpha   90.00
_cell.angle_beta   90.00
_cell.angle_gamma   90.00
#
_symmetry.space_group_name_H-M   'P 1'
#
loop_
_entity.id
_entity.type
_entity.pdbx_description
1 polymer ?
#
loop_
_entity_poly.entity_id
_entity_poly.type
_entity_poly.pdbx_seq_one_letter_code
_entity_poly.pdbx_strand_id
1 'polypeptide(L)'
;MIEAFFIRVAGRLVAERFQRAVAWILAGFALLAIVAALVATVWGGVRLWMHFHDAEVVELHEERREAAASDAREISAEERAIDAVTNLQAEREREEAIAKAEATEVAKPPELRAVVPPTTIARRCAQLLRTYSSEQLAKMPAYQEKCR
;
A
#
# COMPACT_ATOMS: atom_id res chain seq x y z
N MET A 1 -27.60 -50.27 -80.01
CA MET A 1 -27.63 -50.94 -78.67
C MET A 1 -26.28 -50.84 -77.95
N ILE A 2 -25.14 -50.93 -78.66
CA ILE A 2 -23.79 -50.85 -78.08
C ILE A 2 -23.46 -49.45 -77.49
N GLU A 3 -23.85 -48.36 -78.16
CA GLU A 3 -23.55 -46.99 -77.70
C GLU A 3 -24.19 -46.64 -76.34
N ALA A 4 -25.44 -47.07 -76.13
CA ALA A 4 -26.14 -46.86 -74.86
C ALA A 4 -25.47 -47.62 -73.69
N PHE A 5 -24.81 -48.76 -73.97
CA PHE A 5 -24.06 -49.51 -72.97
C PHE A 5 -22.78 -48.77 -72.57
N PHE A 6 -22.02 -48.25 -73.54
CA PHE A 6 -20.80 -47.49 -73.27
C PHE A 6 -21.06 -46.20 -72.48
N ILE A 7 -22.12 -45.46 -72.81
CA ILE A 7 -22.50 -44.25 -72.06
C ILE A 7 -22.84 -44.57 -70.61
N ARG A 8 -23.54 -45.70 -70.37
CA ARG A 8 -23.92 -46.13 -69.02
C ARG A 8 -22.73 -46.59 -68.18
N VAL A 9 -21.76 -47.28 -68.79
CA VAL A 9 -20.53 -47.71 -68.13
C VAL A 9 -19.62 -46.51 -67.85
N ALA A 10 -19.45 -45.60 -68.80
CA ALA A 10 -18.67 -44.37 -68.63
C ALA A 10 -19.25 -43.47 -67.53
N GLY A 11 -20.57 -43.29 -67.50
CA GLY A 11 -21.25 -42.52 -66.45
C GLY A 11 -21.04 -43.09 -65.04
N ARG A 12 -21.02 -44.42 -64.90
CA ARG A 12 -20.80 -45.09 -63.60
C ARG A 12 -19.36 -44.90 -63.11
N LEU A 13 -18.38 -45.01 -64.02
CA LEU A 13 -16.97 -44.78 -63.70
C LEU A 13 -16.68 -43.32 -63.29
N VAL A 14 -17.32 -42.36 -63.95
CA VAL A 14 -17.18 -40.93 -63.58
C VAL A 14 -17.84 -40.65 -62.22
N ALA A 15 -19.02 -41.22 -61.97
CA ALA A 15 -19.70 -41.08 -60.69
C ALA A 15 -18.88 -41.66 -59.52
N GLU A 16 -18.26 -42.83 -59.68
CA GLU A 16 -17.42 -43.43 -58.63
C GLU A 16 -16.17 -42.59 -58.32
N ARG A 17 -15.53 -42.01 -59.34
CA ARG A 17 -14.35 -41.13 -59.11
C ARG A 17 -14.75 -39.82 -58.44
N PHE A 18 -15.90 -39.26 -58.80
CA PHE A 18 -16.44 -38.07 -58.17
C PHE A 18 -16.82 -38.32 -56.70
N GLN A 19 -17.47 -39.44 -56.40
CA GLN A 19 -17.80 -39.83 -55.02
C GLN A 19 -16.55 -40.03 -54.16
N ARG A 20 -15.49 -40.65 -54.69
CA ARG A 20 -14.22 -40.77 -53.98
C ARG A 20 -13.56 -39.42 -53.73
N ALA A 21 -13.59 -38.51 -54.69
CA ALA A 21 -13.05 -37.16 -54.53
C ALA A 21 -13.79 -36.38 -53.44
N VAL A 22 -15.13 -36.44 -53.44
CA VAL A 22 -15.97 -35.83 -52.39
C VAL A 22 -15.69 -36.48 -51.03
N ALA A 23 -15.53 -37.79 -50.95
CA ALA A 23 -15.20 -38.48 -49.71
C ALA A 23 -13.84 -38.04 -49.13
N TRP A 24 -12.81 -37.85 -49.97
CA TRP A 24 -11.52 -37.34 -49.52
C TRP A 24 -11.58 -35.89 -49.04
N ILE A 25 -12.37 -35.05 -49.71
CA ILE A 25 -12.60 -33.66 -49.27
C ILE A 25 -13.27 -33.64 -47.89
N LEU A 26 -14.34 -34.43 -47.72
CA LEU A 26 -15.05 -34.53 -46.44
C LEU A 26 -14.17 -35.12 -45.34
N ALA A 27 -13.37 -36.15 -45.65
CA ALA A 27 -12.40 -36.71 -44.72
C ALA A 27 -11.33 -35.67 -44.30
N GLY A 28 -10.88 -34.84 -45.24
CA GLY A 28 -9.97 -33.73 -44.97
C GLY A 28 -10.58 -32.71 -44.01
N PHE A 29 -11.83 -32.30 -44.23
CA PHE A 29 -12.55 -31.41 -43.31
C PHE A 29 -12.77 -32.05 -41.93
N ALA A 30 -13.10 -33.34 -41.88
CA ALA A 30 -13.26 -34.06 -40.62
C ALA A 30 -11.95 -34.10 -39.83
N LEU A 31 -10.82 -34.38 -40.48
CA LEU A 31 -9.50 -34.33 -39.85
C LEU A 31 -9.20 -32.94 -39.31
N LEU A 32 -9.47 -31.90 -40.10
CA LEU A 32 -9.20 -30.51 -39.73
C LEU A 32 -10.07 -30.08 -38.53
N ALA A 33 -11.33 -30.51 -38.49
CA ALA A 33 -12.21 -30.28 -37.34
C ALA A 33 -11.71 -30.98 -36.07
N ILE A 34 -11.21 -32.22 -36.18
CA ILE A 34 -10.61 -32.94 -35.05
C ILE A 34 -9.37 -32.21 -34.53
N VAL A 35 -8.48 -31.77 -35.42
CA VAL A 35 -7.28 -31.02 -35.04
C VAL A 35 -7.66 -29.71 -34.36
N ALA A 36 -8.63 -28.97 -34.90
CA ALA A 36 -9.12 -27.74 -34.30
C ALA A 36 -9.71 -27.97 -32.89
N ALA A 37 -10.47 -29.05 -32.70
CA ALA A 37 -11.01 -29.43 -31.41
C ALA A 37 -9.89 -29.74 -30.40
N LEU A 38 -8.86 -30.49 -30.81
CA LEU A 38 -7.70 -30.78 -29.95
C LEU A 38 -6.97 -29.50 -29.53
N VAL A 39 -6.70 -28.60 -30.48
CA VAL A 39 -6.06 -27.31 -30.18
C VAL A 39 -6.91 -26.50 -29.19
N ALA A 40 -8.23 -26.46 -29.38
CA ALA A 40 -9.13 -25.75 -28.47
C ALA A 40 -9.11 -26.34 -27.05
N THR A 41 -9.07 -27.67 -26.90
CA THR A 41 -8.98 -28.32 -25.58
C THR A 41 -7.67 -28.00 -24.86
N VAL A 42 -6.54 -28.07 -25.57
CA VAL A 42 -5.23 -27.73 -25.00
C VAL A 42 -5.20 -26.26 -24.59
N TRP A 43 -5.66 -25.37 -25.47
CA TRP A 43 -5.71 -23.94 -25.18
C TRP A 43 -6.60 -23.61 -23.97
N GLY A 44 -7.78 -24.23 -23.90
CA GLY A 44 -8.69 -24.09 -22.76
C GLY A 44 -8.06 -24.57 -21.45
N GLY A 45 -7.39 -25.72 -21.47
CA GLY A 45 -6.69 -26.27 -20.31
C GLY A 45 -5.55 -25.39 -19.83
N VAL A 46 -4.71 -24.87 -20.74
CA VAL A 46 -3.62 -23.94 -20.40
C VAL A 46 -4.16 -22.67 -19.75
N ARG A 47 -5.25 -22.12 -20.29
CA ARG A 47 -5.84 -20.89 -19.75
C ARG A 47 -6.43 -21.09 -18.36
N LEU A 48 -7.07 -22.24 -18.14
CA LEU A 48 -7.61 -22.61 -16.83
C LEU A 48 -6.49 -22.80 -15.81
N TRP A 49 -5.42 -23.50 -16.22
CA TRP A 49 -4.25 -23.71 -15.38
C TRP A 49 -3.58 -22.38 -14.99
N MET A 50 -3.36 -21.47 -15.95
CA MET A 50 -2.80 -20.15 -15.62
C MET A 50 -3.70 -19.37 -14.68
N HIS A 51 -5.02 -19.42 -14.84
CA HIS A 51 -5.93 -18.72 -13.93
C HIS A 51 -5.79 -19.20 -12.48
N PHE A 52 -5.70 -20.51 -12.25
CA PHE A 52 -5.50 -21.05 -10.91
C PHE A 52 -4.09 -20.82 -10.38
N HIS A 53 -3.07 -20.99 -11.23
CA HIS A 53 -1.68 -20.80 -10.85
C HIS A 53 -1.39 -19.34 -10.48
N ASP A 54 -1.90 -18.38 -11.25
CA ASP A 54 -1.75 -16.95 -10.97
C ASP A 54 -2.46 -16.58 -9.65
N ALA A 55 -3.64 -17.15 -9.37
CA ALA A 55 -4.35 -16.93 -8.11
C ALA A 55 -3.55 -17.41 -6.90
N GLU A 56 -2.98 -18.62 -6.98
CA GLU A 56 -2.15 -19.20 -5.92
C GLU A 56 -0.87 -18.38 -5.68
N VAL A 57 -0.24 -17.87 -6.74
CA VAL A 57 0.96 -17.02 -6.63
C VAL A 57 0.65 -15.68 -5.96
N VAL A 58 -0.52 -15.10 -6.24
CA VAL A 58 -0.99 -13.87 -5.61
C VAL A 58 -1.27 -14.10 -4.12
N GLU A 59 -1.98 -15.16 -3.77
CA GLU A 59 -2.30 -15.52 -2.38
C GLU A 59 -1.00 -15.71 -1.56
N LEU A 60 -0.03 -16.44 -2.11
CA LEU A 60 1.28 -16.62 -1.47
C LEU A 60 2.05 -15.29 -1.28
N HIS A 61 1.91 -14.35 -2.21
CA HIS A 61 2.51 -13.03 -2.09
C HIS A 61 1.82 -12.19 -1.00
N GLU A 62 0.50 -12.27 -0.91
CA GLU A 62 -0.27 -11.57 0.12
C GLU A 62 0.06 -12.12 1.51
N GLU A 63 0.08 -13.44 1.69
CA GLU A 63 0.48 -14.08 2.95
C GLU A 63 1.87 -13.64 3.42
N ARG A 64 2.84 -13.61 2.49
CA ARG A 64 4.21 -13.14 2.81
C ARG A 64 4.24 -11.67 3.18
N ARG A 65 3.43 -10.82 2.55
CA ARG A 65 3.33 -9.40 2.90
C ARG A 65 2.66 -9.21 4.26
N GLU A 66 1.64 -9.99 4.58
CA GLU A 66 0.98 -9.93 5.88
C GLU A 66 1.90 -10.41 7.01
N ALA A 67 2.66 -11.49 6.81
CA ALA A 67 3.65 -11.96 7.77
C ALA A 67 4.78 -10.93 7.99
N ALA A 68 5.29 -10.31 6.92
CA ALA A 68 6.27 -9.23 7.07
C ALA A 68 5.67 -7.99 7.78
N ALA A 69 4.39 -7.71 7.55
CA ALA A 69 3.69 -6.62 8.19
C ALA A 69 3.39 -6.88 9.67
N SER A 70 3.13 -8.13 10.09
CA SER A 70 2.95 -8.47 11.51
C SER A 70 4.24 -8.23 12.29
N ASP A 71 5.36 -8.71 11.79
CA ASP A 71 6.66 -8.53 12.44
C ASP A 71 7.03 -7.03 12.53
N ALA A 72 6.79 -6.28 11.46
CA ALA A 72 7.01 -4.84 11.46
C ALA A 72 6.09 -4.08 12.44
N ARG A 73 4.85 -4.55 12.65
CA ARG A 73 3.92 -3.95 13.62
C ARG A 73 4.37 -4.18 15.06
N GLU A 74 4.90 -5.37 15.36
CA GLU A 74 5.45 -5.68 16.70
C GLU A 74 6.67 -4.82 16.99
N ILE A 75 7.64 -4.77 16.06
CA ILE A 75 8.84 -3.92 16.20
C ILE A 75 8.45 -2.45 16.38
N SER A 76 7.50 -1.94 15.57
CA SER A 76 7.03 -0.56 15.70
C SER A 76 6.30 -0.29 17.02
N ALA A 77 5.65 -1.29 17.62
CA ALA A 77 5.03 -1.14 18.94
C ALA A 77 6.09 -1.09 20.04
N GLU A 78 7.12 -1.94 19.96
CA GLU A 78 8.25 -1.92 20.90
C GLU A 78 9.05 -0.61 20.82
N GLU A 79 9.38 -0.15 19.62
CA GLU A 79 10.09 1.13 19.43
C GLU A 79 9.28 2.31 20.00
N ARG A 80 7.95 2.35 19.76
CA ARG A 80 7.08 3.39 20.34
C ARG A 80 7.04 3.32 21.86
N ALA A 81 7.10 2.13 22.44
CA ALA A 81 7.14 1.97 23.89
C ALA A 81 8.49 2.46 24.46
N ILE A 82 9.60 2.14 23.80
CA ILE A 82 10.94 2.59 24.19
C ILE A 82 11.01 4.12 24.09
N ASP A 83 10.57 4.71 22.98
CA ASP A 83 10.54 6.16 22.77
C ASP A 83 9.68 6.88 23.81
N ALA A 84 8.55 6.30 24.21
CA ALA A 84 7.73 6.88 25.27
C ALA A 84 8.47 6.89 26.62
N VAL A 85 9.15 5.80 26.96
CA VAL A 85 9.91 5.69 28.21
C VAL A 85 11.12 6.63 28.22
N THR A 86 11.88 6.70 27.13
CA THR A 86 13.04 7.59 27.02
C THR A 86 12.64 9.06 27.08
N ASN A 87 11.54 9.44 26.44
CA ASN A 87 11.00 10.80 26.55
C ASN A 87 10.57 11.13 27.99
N LEU A 88 9.87 10.22 28.67
CA LEU A 88 9.49 10.42 30.07
C LEU A 88 10.70 10.56 31.00
N GLN A 89 11.77 9.79 30.77
CA GLN A 89 13.02 9.94 31.51
C GLN A 89 13.67 11.30 31.23
N ALA A 90 13.76 11.70 29.97
CA ALA A 90 14.33 12.98 29.58
C ALA A 90 13.53 14.17 30.15
N GLU A 91 12.21 14.06 30.24
CA GLU A 91 11.35 15.06 30.91
C GLU A 91 11.68 15.15 32.40
N ARG A 92 11.75 14.02 33.11
CA ARG A 92 12.12 14.00 34.53
C ARG A 92 13.51 14.58 34.78
N GLU A 93 14.51 14.21 33.98
CA GLU A 93 15.86 14.77 34.10
C GLU A 93 15.89 16.28 33.89
N ARG A 94 15.09 16.79 32.94
CA ARG A 94 14.94 18.23 32.72
C ARG A 94 14.27 18.91 33.91
N GLU A 95 13.19 18.35 34.43
CA GLU A 95 12.49 18.89 35.60
C GLU A 95 13.39 18.90 36.84
N GLU A 96 14.14 17.83 37.09
CA GLU A 96 15.12 17.76 38.19
C GLU A 96 16.23 18.79 38.02
N ALA A 97 16.75 18.97 36.79
CA ALA A 97 17.76 19.97 36.50
C ALA A 97 17.24 21.41 36.72
N ILE A 98 16.00 21.68 36.32
CA ILE A 98 15.33 22.97 36.58
C ILE A 98 15.14 23.17 38.07
N ALA A 99 14.58 22.20 38.78
CA ALA A 99 14.36 22.30 40.23
C ALA A 99 15.68 22.53 40.99
N LYS A 100 16.76 21.86 40.58
CA LYS A 100 18.10 22.08 41.14
C LYS A 100 18.62 23.50 40.84
N ALA A 101 18.46 23.97 39.60
CA ALA A 101 18.85 25.32 39.22
C ALA A 101 18.05 26.39 39.98
N GLU A 102 16.74 26.20 40.14
CA GLU A 102 15.86 27.08 40.92
C GLU A 102 16.25 27.09 42.40
N ALA A 103 16.51 25.92 42.99
CA ALA A 103 16.99 25.83 44.37
C ALA A 103 18.33 26.55 44.54
N THR A 104 19.26 26.39 43.59
CA THR A 104 20.54 27.12 43.59
C THR A 104 20.34 28.63 43.45
N GLU A 105 19.42 29.09 42.61
CA GLU A 105 19.11 30.53 42.47
C GLU A 105 18.43 31.09 43.73
N VAL A 106 17.50 30.37 44.33
CA VAL A 106 16.83 30.79 45.58
C VAL A 106 17.83 30.88 46.74
N ALA A 107 18.81 29.97 46.78
CA ALA A 107 19.87 29.97 47.79
C ALA A 107 20.85 31.16 47.66
N LYS A 108 20.89 31.85 46.50
CA LYS A 108 21.71 33.07 46.36
C LYS A 108 21.09 34.23 47.14
N PRO A 109 21.91 35.12 47.73
CA PRO A 109 21.44 36.40 48.27
C PRO A 109 20.63 37.16 47.21
N PRO A 110 19.58 37.91 47.59
CA PRO A 110 18.66 38.54 46.63
C PRO A 110 19.36 39.46 45.61
N GLU A 111 20.51 40.02 45.98
CA GLU A 111 21.34 40.92 45.18
C GLU A 111 22.19 40.18 44.12
N LEU A 112 22.37 38.86 44.25
CA LEU A 112 23.14 37.99 43.36
C LEU A 112 22.26 37.03 42.53
N ARG A 113 20.94 37.10 42.68
CA ARG A 113 19.99 36.30 41.90
C ARG A 113 19.98 36.77 40.45
N ALA A 114 19.82 35.84 39.51
CA ALA A 114 19.68 36.19 38.10
C ALA A 114 18.45 37.08 37.88
N VAL A 115 18.67 38.37 37.61
CA VAL A 115 17.59 39.32 37.27
C VAL A 115 17.25 39.16 35.79
N VAL A 116 15.98 38.89 35.49
CA VAL A 116 15.50 38.88 34.11
C VAL A 116 15.69 40.28 33.53
N PRO A 117 16.41 40.44 32.41
CA PRO A 117 16.63 41.76 31.82
C PRO A 117 15.29 42.42 31.48
N PRO A 118 15.14 43.75 31.69
CA PRO A 118 13.89 44.46 31.39
C PRO A 118 13.51 44.37 29.91
N THR A 119 14.49 44.24 29.02
CA THR A 119 14.28 44.04 27.58
C THR A 119 13.59 42.71 27.27
N THR A 120 13.85 41.67 28.07
CA THR A 120 13.23 40.35 27.92
C THR A 120 11.77 40.36 28.36
N ILE A 121 11.48 41.09 29.44
CA ILE A 121 10.10 41.31 29.93
C ILE A 121 9.29 42.06 28.86
N ALA A 122 9.81 43.18 28.37
CA ALA A 122 9.16 43.99 27.34
C ALA A 122 8.87 43.20 26.06
N ARG A 123 9.82 42.37 25.59
CA ARG A 123 9.61 41.51 24.42
C ARG A 123 8.51 40.48 24.65
N ARG A 124 8.44 39.88 25.84
CA ARG A 124 7.41 38.89 26.20
C ARG A 124 6.03 39.53 26.26
N CYS A 125 5.93 40.73 26.84
CA CYS A 125 4.69 41.52 26.85
C CYS A 125 4.22 41.88 25.44
N ALA A 126 5.13 42.32 24.56
CA ALA A 126 4.82 42.62 23.17
C ALA A 126 4.35 41.40 22.36
N GLN A 127 4.88 40.22 22.68
CA GLN A 127 4.46 38.97 22.05
C GLN A 127 3.06 38.56 22.49
N LEU A 128 2.74 38.67 23.79
CA LEU A 128 1.41 38.40 24.33
C LEU A 128 0.33 39.29 23.72
N LEU A 129 0.64 40.58 23.51
CA LEU A 129 -0.24 41.54 22.84
C LEU A 129 -0.54 41.20 21.37
N ARG A 130 0.31 40.41 20.71
CA ARG A 130 0.09 39.97 19.31
C ARG A 130 -0.72 38.70 19.22
N THR A 131 -0.63 37.83 20.23
CA THR A 131 -1.25 36.50 20.20
C THR A 131 -2.63 36.46 20.85
N TYR A 132 -2.93 37.37 21.77
CA TYR A 132 -4.17 37.35 22.56
C TYR A 132 -4.95 38.66 22.43
N SER A 133 -6.28 38.57 22.53
CA SER A 133 -7.15 39.76 22.54
C SER A 133 -7.10 40.49 23.89
N SER A 134 -7.51 41.75 23.92
CA SER A 134 -7.52 42.58 25.14
C SER A 134 -8.36 41.99 26.28
N GLU A 135 -9.47 41.32 25.96
CA GLU A 135 -10.31 40.62 26.95
C GLU A 135 -9.63 39.39 27.56
N GLN A 136 -8.83 38.67 26.77
CA GLN A 136 -8.09 37.50 27.25
C GLN A 136 -6.90 37.92 28.11
N LEU A 137 -6.21 39.01 27.74
CA LEU A 137 -5.10 39.58 28.50
C LEU A 137 -5.56 40.14 29.86
N ALA A 138 -6.78 40.70 29.93
CA ALA A 138 -7.36 41.15 31.19
C ALA A 138 -7.55 40.03 32.22
N LYS A 139 -7.66 38.77 31.78
CA LYS A 139 -7.83 37.60 32.66
C LYS A 139 -6.51 36.93 33.05
N MET A 140 -5.38 37.36 32.50
CA MET A 140 -4.06 36.79 32.81
C MET A 140 -3.35 37.60 33.91
N PRO A 141 -3.20 37.07 35.15
CA PRO A 141 -2.58 37.81 36.26
C PRO A 141 -1.11 38.14 35.98
N ALA A 142 -0.39 37.24 35.31
CA ALA A 142 1.02 37.47 34.94
C ALA A 142 1.22 38.64 33.96
N TYR A 143 0.23 38.94 33.11
CA TYR A 143 0.28 40.11 32.23
C TYR A 143 -0.01 41.40 33.02
N GLN A 144 -0.97 41.36 33.95
CA GLN A 144 -1.29 42.52 34.78
C GLN A 144 -0.14 42.92 35.72
N GLU A 145 0.60 41.95 36.24
CA GLU A 145 1.66 42.21 37.21
C GLU A 145 2.99 42.66 36.57
N LYS A 146 3.25 42.25 35.31
CA LYS A 146 4.56 42.48 34.66
C LYS A 146 4.53 43.33 33.40
N CYS A 147 3.36 43.55 32.81
CA CYS A 147 3.21 44.19 31.49
C CYS A 147 2.21 45.35 31.46
N ARG A 148 1.50 45.62 32.56
CA ARG A 148 0.51 46.69 32.67
C ARG A 148 1.03 47.85 33.51
#